data_AF-A0AA40HLY8-F1
#
_entry.id   AF-A0AA40HLY8-F1
#
_cell.length_a   1.000
_cell.length_b   1.000
_cell.length_c   1.000
_cell.angle_alpha   90.00
_cell.angle_beta   90.00
_cell.angle_gamma   90.00
#
_symmetry.space_group_name_H-M   'P 1'
#
loop_
_entity.id
_entity.type
_entity.pdbx_description
1 polymer ?
#
loop_
_entity_poly.entity_id
_entity_poly.type
_entity_poly.pdbx_seq_one_letter_code
_entity_poly.pdbx_strand_id
1 'polypeptide(L)'
;MIFNEHDQELRDLGYQKHAFNMLISNHLGYHRDVPDTRNVACKDKTCPTDLPGTSVVICFYNEALSALLRTVHRVLDHTPARLLHEIILVDDNSDFDDLKGELDEFVK
;
A
#
# COMPACT_ATOMS: atom_id res chain seq x y z
N MET A 1 -4.28 11.22 15.89
CA MET A 1 -4.81 12.49 16.43
C MET A 1 -3.68 13.49 16.40
N ILE A 2 -3.99 14.79 16.30
CA ILE A 2 -2.97 15.87 16.30
C ILE A 2 -2.73 16.23 17.76
N PHE A 3 -1.51 16.04 18.25
CA PHE A 3 -1.15 16.29 19.65
C PHE A 3 -0.23 17.50 19.81
N ASN A 4 0.43 17.94 18.74
CA ASN A 4 1.38 19.05 18.75
C ASN A 4 1.38 19.78 17.38
N GLU A 5 2.16 20.86 17.28
CA GLU A 5 2.32 21.67 16.06
C GLU A 5 2.96 20.86 14.92
N HIS A 6 3.91 19.99 15.23
CA HIS A 6 4.58 19.13 14.25
C HIS A 6 3.60 18.15 13.55
N ASP A 7 2.67 17.55 14.30
CA ASP A 7 1.62 16.70 13.75
C ASP A 7 0.71 17.49 12.78
N GLN A 8 0.46 18.77 13.09
CA GLN A 8 -0.33 19.64 12.24
C GLN A 8 0.42 19.96 10.94
N GLU A 9 1.72 20.27 11.02
CA GLU A 9 2.58 20.47 9.85
C GLU A 9 2.63 19.22 8.96
N LEU A 10 2.84 18.04 9.53
CA LEU A 10 2.89 16.77 8.79
C LEU A 10 1.56 16.48 8.07
N ARG A 11 0.44 16.76 8.72
CA ARG A 11 -0.88 16.63 8.11
C ARG A 11 -1.03 17.58 6.93
N ASP A 12 -0.73 18.86 7.13
CA ASP A 12 -0.93 19.91 6.12
C ASP A 12 0.01 19.72 4.93
N LEU A 13 1.26 19.35 5.17
CA LEU A 13 2.23 18.95 4.14
C LEU A 13 1.74 17.72 3.38
N GLY A 14 1.22 16.72 4.08
CA GLY A 14 0.65 15.52 3.46
C GLY A 14 -0.50 15.84 2.50
N TYR A 15 -1.41 16.72 2.89
CA TYR A 15 -2.48 17.18 2.00
C TYR A 15 -1.95 18.01 0.82
N GLN A 16 -0.92 18.83 1.01
CA GLN A 16 -0.32 19.60 -0.07
C GLN A 16 0.42 18.72 -1.09
N LYS A 17 1.15 17.71 -0.63
CA LYS A 17 1.98 16.83 -1.49
C LYS A 17 1.21 15.68 -2.10
N HIS A 18 0.34 15.02 -1.33
CA HIS A 18 -0.29 13.76 -1.70
C HIS A 18 -1.83 13.82 -1.71
N ALA A 19 -2.43 14.97 -1.39
CA ALA A 19 -3.88 15.16 -1.30
C ALA A 19 -4.61 14.28 -0.25
N PHE A 20 -3.87 13.67 0.70
CA PHE A 20 -4.45 12.94 1.82
C PHE A 20 -3.69 13.13 3.13
N ASN A 21 -4.27 12.65 4.23
CA ASN A 21 -3.69 12.77 5.57
C ASN A 21 -2.52 11.79 5.77
N MET A 22 -1.31 12.25 5.43
CA MET A 22 -0.09 11.46 5.57
C MET A 22 0.22 11.09 7.02
N LEU A 23 -0.04 11.98 8.00
CA LEU A 23 0.14 11.70 9.43
C LEU A 23 -0.60 10.42 9.84
N ILE A 24 -1.89 10.35 9.50
CA ILE A 24 -2.71 9.17 9.81
C ILE A 24 -2.27 7.96 8.99
N SER A 25 -1.90 8.15 7.73
CA SER A 25 -1.36 7.06 6.90
C SER A 25 -0.12 6.40 7.53
N ASN A 26 0.78 7.20 8.09
CA ASN A 26 2.00 6.71 8.73
C ASN A 26 1.67 5.99 10.05
N HIS A 27 0.77 6.54 10.87
CA HIS A 27 0.37 5.93 12.14
C HIS A 27 -0.38 4.60 12.00
N LEU A 28 -1.08 4.41 10.88
CA LEU A 28 -1.76 3.14 10.58
C LEU A 28 -0.77 2.00 10.30
N GLY A 29 0.50 2.32 10.01
CA GLY A 29 1.50 1.34 9.61
C GLY A 29 1.18 0.68 8.27
N TYR A 30 1.96 -0.37 7.97
CA TYR A 30 1.84 -1.14 6.73
C TYR A 30 0.83 -2.29 6.85
N HIS A 31 0.74 -2.90 8.04
CA HIS A 31 -0.23 -3.94 8.34
C HIS A 31 -1.34 -3.35 9.21
N ARG A 32 -2.55 -3.28 8.64
CA ARG A 32 -3.76 -2.92 9.40
C ARG A 32 -4.83 -3.95 9.14
N ASP A 33 -5.72 -4.22 10.09
CA ASP A 33 -6.89 -5.03 9.81
C ASP A 33 -7.95 -4.20 9.07
N VAL A 34 -8.57 -4.80 8.06
CA VAL A 34 -9.74 -4.22 7.39
C VAL A 34 -10.91 -5.18 7.60
N PRO A 35 -12.05 -4.70 8.13
CA PRO A 35 -13.21 -5.56 8.35
C PRO A 35 -13.76 -6.07 7.01
N ASP A 36 -14.20 -7.33 7.00
CA ASP A 36 -14.88 -7.91 5.85
C ASP A 36 -16.31 -7.35 5.75
N THR A 37 -16.52 -6.40 4.84
CA THR A 37 -17.81 -5.76 4.57
C THR A 37 -18.54 -6.39 3.38
N ARG A 38 -18.04 -7.50 2.82
CA ARG A 38 -18.67 -8.17 1.67
C ARG A 38 -20.03 -8.76 2.05
N ASN A 39 -20.89 -8.94 1.04
CA ASN A 39 -22.15 -9.65 1.22
C ASN A 39 -21.88 -11.09 1.72
N VAL A 40 -22.72 -11.59 2.63
CA VAL A 40 -22.58 -12.94 3.21
C VAL A 40 -22.48 -14.02 2.11
N ALA A 41 -23.22 -13.86 1.01
CA ALA A 41 -23.17 -14.79 -0.13
C ALA A 41 -21.81 -14.85 -0.85
N CYS A 42 -20.91 -13.88 -0.65
CA CYS A 42 -19.54 -13.95 -1.18
C CYS A 42 -18.69 -15.00 -0.47
N LYS A 43 -19.01 -15.35 0.79
CA LYS A 43 -18.27 -16.34 1.57
C LYS A 43 -18.51 -17.77 1.08
N ASP A 44 -19.68 -18.01 0.48
CA ASP A 44 -20.09 -19.32 -0.03
C ASP A 44 -19.67 -19.55 -1.49
N LYS A 45 -19.01 -18.57 -2.12
CA LYS A 45 -18.50 -18.69 -3.49
C LYS A 45 -17.25 -19.56 -3.53
N THR A 46 -17.31 -20.64 -4.30
CA THR A 46 -16.15 -21.48 -4.59
C THR A 46 -15.41 -20.97 -5.83
N CYS A 47 -14.11 -20.73 -5.68
CA CYS A 47 -13.23 -20.43 -6.81
C CYS A 47 -12.60 -21.73 -7.34
N PRO A 48 -12.35 -21.85 -8.66
CA PRO A 48 -11.55 -22.93 -9.21
C PRO A 48 -10.18 -23.02 -8.54
N THR A 49 -9.66 -24.25 -8.38
CA THR A 49 -8.33 -24.47 -7.80
C THR A 49 -7.20 -24.21 -8.79
N ASP A 50 -7.46 -24.41 -10.08
CA ASP A 50 -6.53 -24.24 -11.19
C ASP A 50 -6.63 -22.82 -11.77
N LEU A 51 -6.18 -21.85 -10.98
CA LEU A 51 -6.07 -20.46 -11.41
C LEU A 51 -4.63 -20.17 -11.83
N PRO A 52 -4.42 -19.40 -12.91
CA PRO A 52 -3.07 -19.05 -13.37
C PRO A 52 -2.37 -18.15 -12.34
N GLY A 53 -1.04 -18.24 -12.31
CA GLY A 53 -0.20 -17.27 -11.62
C GLY A 53 -0.42 -15.86 -12.18
N THR A 54 -0.31 -14.86 -11.32
CA THR A 54 -0.56 -13.45 -11.61
C THR A 54 0.65 -12.62 -11.18
N SER A 55 1.11 -11.75 -12.09
CA SER A 55 2.04 -10.66 -11.78
C SER A 55 1.24 -9.41 -11.47
N VAL A 56 1.54 -8.73 -10.36
CA VAL A 56 0.87 -7.50 -9.96
C VAL A 56 1.76 -6.31 -10.30
N VAL A 57 1.32 -5.45 -11.21
CA VAL A 57 2.06 -4.24 -11.60
C VAL A 57 1.48 -3.03 -10.89
N ILE A 58 2.31 -2.31 -10.14
CA ILE A 58 1.95 -1.08 -9.43
C ILE A 58 2.80 0.05 -9.99
N CYS A 59 2.17 0.93 -10.78
CA CYS A 59 2.81 2.16 -11.24
C CYS A 59 2.61 3.26 -10.19
N PHE A 60 3.66 4.01 -9.88
CA PHE A 60 3.59 5.10 -8.92
C PHE A 60 4.40 6.32 -9.38
N TYR A 61 3.96 7.50 -8.95
CA TYR A 61 4.66 8.77 -9.16
C TYR A 61 4.49 9.62 -7.90
N ASN A 62 5.59 9.93 -7.21
CA ASN A 62 5.57 10.77 -6.00
C ASN A 62 4.57 10.28 -4.92
N GLU A 63 4.35 8.96 -4.84
CA GLU A 63 3.44 8.33 -3.89
C GLU A 63 4.01 8.41 -2.47
N ALA A 64 3.14 8.53 -1.45
CA ALA A 64 3.65 8.48 -0.09
C ALA A 64 4.10 7.05 0.25
N LEU A 65 5.32 6.91 0.81
CA LEU A 65 5.92 5.61 1.10
C LEU A 65 5.00 4.69 1.93
N SER A 66 4.33 5.23 2.95
CA SER A 66 3.41 4.45 3.78
C SER A 66 2.19 3.92 3.04
N ALA A 67 1.70 4.63 2.02
CA ALA A 67 0.60 4.18 1.18
C ALA A 67 1.06 3.11 0.18
N LEU A 68 2.21 3.31 -0.45
CA LEU A 68 2.81 2.36 -1.39
C LEU A 68 3.11 1.01 -0.70
N LEU A 69 3.86 1.04 0.41
CA LEU A 69 4.23 -0.17 1.14
C LEU A 69 3.02 -0.91 1.70
N ARG A 70 2.03 -0.18 2.22
CA ARG A 70 0.77 -0.81 2.65
C ARG A 70 0.04 -1.49 1.50
N THR A 71 0.13 -0.97 0.28
CA THR A 71 -0.45 -1.62 -0.91
C THR A 71 0.29 -2.91 -1.24
N VAL A 72 1.62 -2.90 -1.20
CA VAL A 72 2.46 -4.11 -1.41
C VAL A 72 2.14 -5.18 -0.36
N HIS A 73 2.15 -4.82 0.93
CA HIS A 73 1.80 -5.76 2.01
C HIS A 73 0.40 -6.33 1.86
N ARG A 74 -0.57 -5.51 1.43
CA ARG A 74 -1.92 -6.00 1.15
C ARG A 74 -1.97 -7.07 0.07
N VAL A 75 -1.21 -6.89 -1.00
CA VAL A 75 -1.11 -7.89 -2.07
C VAL A 75 -0.50 -9.18 -1.50
N LEU A 76 0.56 -9.09 -0.71
CA LEU A 76 1.21 -10.25 -0.09
C LEU A 76 0.28 -11.00 0.88
N ASP A 77 -0.41 -10.28 1.76
CA ASP A 77 -1.24 -10.87 2.82
C ASP A 77 -2.57 -11.46 2.30
N HIS A 78 -3.14 -10.86 1.25
CA HIS A 78 -4.49 -11.22 0.76
C HIS A 78 -4.47 -12.03 -0.53
N THR A 79 -3.30 -12.31 -1.10
CA THR A 79 -3.17 -13.16 -2.28
C THR A 79 -2.59 -14.52 -1.89
N PRO A 80 -3.26 -15.65 -2.23
CA PRO A 80 -2.69 -16.97 -2.01
C PRO A 80 -1.32 -17.10 -2.69
N ALA A 81 -0.29 -17.54 -1.94
CA ALA A 81 1.10 -17.59 -2.42
C ALA A 81 1.30 -18.35 -3.75
N ARG A 82 0.47 -19.37 -4.03
CA ARG A 82 0.50 -20.12 -5.31
C ARG A 82 0.11 -19.29 -6.54
N LEU A 83 -0.64 -18.20 -6.34
CA LEU A 83 -1.17 -17.34 -7.39
C LEU A 83 -0.33 -16.09 -7.62
N LEU A 84 0.48 -15.68 -6.65
CA LEU A 84 1.30 -14.48 -6.79
C LEU A 84 2.66 -14.88 -7.37
N HIS A 85 2.91 -14.50 -8.62
CA HIS A 85 4.20 -14.76 -9.27
C HIS A 85 5.25 -13.73 -8.86
N GLU A 86 4.90 -12.45 -8.97
CA GLU A 86 5.77 -11.31 -8.69
C GLU A 86 4.94 -10.04 -8.46
N ILE A 87 5.57 -9.05 -7.81
CA ILE A 87 5.05 -7.68 -7.72
C ILE A 87 6.07 -6.78 -8.42
N ILE A 88 5.63 -6.07 -9.45
CA ILE A 88 6.48 -5.16 -10.23
C ILE A 88 6.11 -3.73 -9.84
N LEU A 89 7.04 -3.04 -9.20
CA LEU A 89 6.92 -1.62 -8.88
C LEU A 89 7.53 -0.81 -10.03
N VAL A 90 6.72 0.02 -10.67
CA VAL A 90 7.14 0.86 -11.81
C VAL A 90 7.13 2.31 -11.37
N ASP A 91 8.32 2.89 -11.22
CA ASP A 91 8.49 4.32 -10.93
C ASP A 91 8.34 5.14 -12.22
N ASP A 92 7.31 5.98 -12.29
CA ASP A 92 7.08 6.93 -13.40
C ASP A 92 7.87 8.24 -13.18
N ASN A 93 9.18 8.10 -12.96
CA ASN A 93 10.12 9.20 -12.75
C ASN A 93 9.79 10.09 -11.53
N SER A 94 9.65 9.48 -10.34
CA SER A 94 9.43 10.20 -9.09
C SER A 94 10.60 11.11 -8.71
N ASP A 95 10.25 12.26 -8.13
CA ASP A 95 11.17 13.30 -7.68
C ASP A 95 11.57 13.13 -6.21
N PHE A 96 10.77 12.43 -5.39
CA PHE A 96 11.02 12.32 -3.95
C PHE A 96 12.13 11.30 -3.64
N ASP A 97 13.14 11.73 -2.88
CA ASP A 97 14.30 10.90 -2.50
C ASP A 97 13.94 9.73 -1.59
N ASP A 98 12.90 9.88 -0.75
CA ASP A 98 12.40 8.86 0.18
C ASP A 98 11.97 7.57 -0.54
N LEU A 99 11.55 7.67 -1.81
CA LEU A 99 11.12 6.53 -2.64
C LEU A 99 12.29 5.73 -3.22
N LYS A 100 13.51 6.26 -3.25
CA LYS A 100 14.65 5.60 -3.89
C LYS A 100 15.49 4.80 -2.89
N GLY A 101 15.76 5.36 -1.71
CA GLY A 101 16.59 4.68 -0.69
C GLY A 101 15.81 3.67 0.15
N GLU A 102 14.75 4.11 0.82
CA GLU A 102 14.00 3.27 1.77
C GLU A 102 13.24 2.14 1.08
N LEU A 103 12.77 2.37 -0.15
CA LEU A 103 12.10 1.34 -0.95
C LEU A 103 13.06 0.22 -1.35
N ASP A 104 14.28 0.57 -1.78
CA ASP A 104 15.30 -0.40 -2.17
C ASP A 104 15.78 -1.24 -0.97
N GLU A 105 15.89 -0.64 0.22
CA GLU A 105 16.17 -1.39 1.45
C GLU A 105 15.03 -2.32 1.84
N PHE A 106 13.78 -1.89 1.63
CA PHE A 106 12.60 -2.69 1.95
C PHE A 106 12.41 -3.90 1.00
N VAL A 107 12.80 -3.76 -0.27
CA VAL A 107 12.63 -4.78 -1.32
C VAL A 107 13.75 -5.84 -1.31
N LYS A 108 14.87 -5.58 -0.61
CA LYS A 108 15.96 -6.56 -0.44
C LYS A 108 15.57 -7.76 0.43
#